data_AF-A0A1U7SS99-F1
#
_entry.id   AF-A0A1U7SS99-F1
#
_cell.length_a   1.000
_cell.length_b   1.000
_cell.length_c   1.000
_cell.angle_alpha   90.00
_cell.angle_beta   90.00
_cell.angle_gamma   90.00
#
_symmetry.space_group_name_H-M   'P 1'
#
loop_
_entity.id
_entity.type
_entity.pdbx_description
1 polymer ?
#
loop_
_entity_poly.entity_id
_entity_poly.type
_entity_poly.pdbx_seq_one_letter_code
_entity_poly.pdbx_strand_id
1 'polypeptide(L)'
;YYVAVYLPGHFFHLLNIQHPDLICHSLFLTGNNEMTDMLPHSPLQSLSGSLVLDCSSGTLYRALLNQSYLLQFLWNTHLDSEKMAALHCLLSCGRGLRFLEDQIIQWISENISACHSFDLIQEFIIASSYWSVYPETSNVDKLLPYSSVLTWNTEIPGITLMMEDIELPLMKVHSFKGYWEKLSSNLEYVKYAKPHLHYNNSVIRREWHDLISEEKTGKRKSMAYVRNILDNAIKVISNLEARNLEPRLTPLLQEEDNRQRLLMGLMVSELKGHLMRHLQGVEKKKIEQMVLDYISKLLDLICRILETSWRKHNLHSCVLPLNSRGSAAEFAVFHIMTRILEATNSLFLPLPPGFHTLHTILGVRCLPLHNFLHYIDNGVLLLTETAVTRLMKDLDSTERNEKLKFSIIVRLPPLIGQKICRLWDHPMSSNIISRNHVSRLLQNYKKQPRNAMVDKSSFSIEFLPLNYFIEILTDIESSSQALYTFEGHDNVDAEFVEEAALKHTTMLLGL
;
A
#
# COMPACT_ATOMS: atom_id res chain seq x y z
N TYR A 1 5.94 -8.47 -27.71
CA TYR A 1 6.24 -9.56 -26.76
C TYR A 1 4.92 -10.20 -26.35
N TYR A 2 4.81 -11.53 -26.43
CA TYR A 2 3.57 -12.24 -26.13
C TYR A 2 3.83 -13.30 -25.04
N VAL A 3 2.92 -13.48 -24.08
CA VAL A 3 2.91 -14.65 -23.19
C VAL A 3 1.94 -15.67 -23.78
N ALA A 4 2.45 -16.82 -24.23
CA ALA A 4 1.64 -17.88 -24.79
C ALA A 4 1.11 -18.79 -23.68
N VAL A 5 -0.17 -18.72 -23.34
CA VAL A 5 -0.76 -19.59 -22.33
C VAL A 5 -1.51 -20.73 -22.98
N TYR A 6 -1.15 -21.96 -22.66
CA TYR A 6 -1.64 -23.15 -23.33
C TYR A 6 -2.16 -24.17 -22.31
N LEU A 7 -3.39 -24.63 -22.52
CA LEU A 7 -3.96 -25.85 -21.97
C LEU A 7 -4.30 -26.79 -23.15
N PRO A 8 -3.63 -27.95 -23.25
CA PRO A 8 -3.89 -28.94 -24.30
C PRO A 8 -5.37 -29.27 -24.47
N GLY A 9 -5.87 -29.12 -25.70
CA GLY A 9 -7.24 -29.47 -26.08
C GLY A 9 -8.34 -28.54 -25.58
N HIS A 10 -8.01 -27.39 -24.98
CA HIS A 10 -9.01 -26.44 -24.47
C HIS A 10 -8.73 -24.98 -24.84
N PHE A 11 -7.48 -24.50 -24.68
CA PHE A 11 -7.22 -23.06 -24.66
C PHE A 11 -5.77 -22.73 -25.00
N PHE A 12 -5.56 -21.78 -25.90
CA PHE A 12 -4.27 -21.16 -26.20
C PHE A 12 -4.48 -19.64 -26.26
N HIS A 13 -3.71 -18.86 -25.52
CA HIS A 13 -3.88 -17.41 -25.43
C HIS A 13 -2.53 -16.72 -25.53
N LEU A 14 -2.31 -15.99 -26.61
CA LEU A 14 -1.15 -15.11 -26.76
C LEU A 14 -1.47 -13.77 -26.14
N LEU A 15 -1.09 -13.61 -24.88
CA LEU A 15 -1.17 -12.38 -24.12
C LEU A 15 -0.19 -11.36 -24.71
N ASN A 16 -0.64 -10.35 -25.46
CA ASN A 16 0.26 -9.26 -25.81
C ASN A 16 0.58 -8.50 -24.51
N ILE A 17 1.87 -8.33 -24.17
CA ILE A 17 2.34 -7.63 -22.96
C ILE A 17 2.88 -6.23 -23.22
N GLN A 18 2.83 -5.75 -24.47
CA GLN A 18 3.40 -4.45 -24.84
C GLN A 18 2.39 -3.40 -25.30
N HIS A 19 1.22 -3.78 -25.83
CA HIS A 19 0.33 -2.86 -26.55
C HIS A 19 -1.15 -3.30 -26.50
N PRO A 20 -2.03 -2.57 -25.80
CA PRO A 20 -3.45 -2.92 -25.68
C PRO A 20 -4.37 -2.65 -26.89
N ASP A 21 -3.89 -1.99 -27.95
CA ASP A 21 -4.57 -2.01 -29.27
C ASP A 21 -4.24 -3.26 -30.10
N LEU A 22 -3.36 -4.14 -29.62
CA LEU A 22 -2.98 -5.38 -30.27
C LEU A 22 -3.58 -6.59 -29.55
N ILE A 23 -4.65 -7.10 -30.15
CA ILE A 23 -5.16 -8.47 -30.15
C ILE A 23 -4.31 -9.44 -29.30
N CYS A 24 -4.79 -9.77 -28.09
CA CYS A 24 -4.41 -11.03 -27.47
C CYS A 24 -5.07 -12.15 -28.27
N HIS A 25 -4.31 -13.00 -28.96
CA HIS A 25 -4.90 -14.06 -29.77
C HIS A 25 -5.35 -15.20 -28.87
N SER A 26 -6.66 -15.32 -28.67
CA SER A 26 -7.25 -16.51 -28.05
C SER A 26 -7.53 -17.53 -29.15
N LEU A 27 -6.76 -18.59 -29.21
CA LEU A 27 -7.00 -19.78 -30.02
C LEU A 27 -7.50 -20.88 -29.09
N PHE A 28 -8.76 -21.23 -29.14
CA PHE A 28 -9.23 -22.42 -28.43
C PHE A 28 -8.75 -23.63 -29.23
N LEU A 29 -7.75 -24.35 -28.71
CA LEU A 29 -7.34 -25.61 -29.32
C LEU A 29 -8.40 -26.63 -28.94
N THR A 30 -9.29 -26.97 -29.85
CA THR A 30 -10.37 -27.93 -29.60
C THR A 30 -9.81 -29.37 -29.65
N GLY A 31 -9.86 -30.08 -28.52
CA GLY A 31 -9.61 -31.52 -28.43
C GLY A 31 -10.91 -32.30 -28.28
N ASN A 32 -11.12 -33.26 -29.18
CA ASN A 32 -12.17 -34.29 -29.27
C ASN A 32 -13.49 -34.01 -28.55
N ASN A 33 -14.37 -33.25 -29.20
CA ASN A 33 -15.83 -33.33 -29.04
C ASN A 33 -16.49 -32.53 -30.16
N GLU A 34 -16.85 -33.18 -31.27
CA GLU A 34 -17.86 -32.86 -32.32
C GLU A 34 -18.04 -31.41 -32.86
N MET A 35 -17.32 -30.41 -32.35
CA MET A 35 -17.35 -28.98 -32.67
C MET A 35 -16.03 -28.50 -33.31
N THR A 36 -15.03 -29.37 -33.40
CA THR A 36 -13.74 -29.15 -34.10
C THR A 36 -13.92 -28.85 -35.59
N ASP A 37 -15.01 -29.30 -36.21
CA ASP A 37 -15.28 -29.12 -37.65
C ASP A 37 -15.84 -27.73 -38.01
N MET A 38 -16.07 -26.85 -37.02
CA MET A 38 -16.68 -25.53 -37.22
C MET A 38 -15.68 -24.35 -37.24
N LEU A 39 -14.42 -24.57 -36.86
CA LEU A 39 -13.42 -23.49 -36.81
C LEU A 39 -12.53 -23.51 -38.06
N PRO A 40 -12.32 -22.35 -38.73
CA PRO A 40 -11.50 -22.29 -39.94
C PRO A 40 -10.04 -22.68 -39.68
N HIS A 41 -9.43 -23.43 -40.61
CA HIS A 41 -8.00 -23.80 -40.58
C HIS A 41 -7.04 -22.62 -40.87
N SER A 42 -7.57 -21.43 -41.07
CA SER A 42 -6.87 -20.22 -41.48
C SER A 42 -6.51 -19.31 -40.30
N PRO A 43 -5.52 -18.41 -40.49
CA PRO A 43 -5.16 -17.45 -39.47
C PRO A 43 -6.36 -16.55 -39.14
N LEU A 44 -6.75 -16.57 -37.86
CA LEU A 44 -7.79 -15.72 -37.31
C LEU A 44 -7.18 -14.40 -36.83
N GLN A 45 -7.63 -13.29 -37.39
CA GLN A 45 -7.25 -11.95 -36.97
C GLN A 45 -8.30 -11.43 -35.98
N SER A 46 -7.96 -11.21 -34.71
CA SER A 46 -8.91 -10.53 -33.82
C SER A 46 -9.04 -9.04 -34.17
N LEU A 47 -10.19 -8.49 -33.87
CA LEU A 47 -10.58 -7.11 -34.09
C LEU A 47 -11.10 -6.54 -32.77
N SER A 48 -11.35 -5.23 -32.73
CA SER A 48 -11.90 -4.58 -31.54
C SER A 48 -13.25 -5.18 -31.14
N GLY A 49 -13.52 -5.23 -29.83
CA GLY A 49 -14.83 -5.61 -29.29
C GLY A 49 -15.21 -7.08 -29.45
N SER A 50 -14.30 -8.02 -29.17
CA SER A 50 -14.49 -9.50 -29.21
C SER A 50 -14.71 -10.10 -30.61
N LEU A 51 -14.42 -9.35 -31.66
CA LEU A 51 -14.59 -9.78 -33.02
C LEU A 51 -13.34 -10.53 -33.51
N VAL A 52 -13.53 -11.54 -34.34
CA VAL A 52 -12.46 -12.35 -34.93
C VAL A 52 -12.77 -12.52 -36.41
N LEU A 53 -11.92 -11.95 -37.26
CA LEU A 53 -11.99 -12.13 -38.70
C LEU A 53 -11.25 -13.40 -39.08
N ASP A 54 -11.94 -14.30 -39.75
CA ASP A 54 -11.28 -15.32 -40.54
C ASP A 54 -10.82 -14.73 -41.87
N CYS A 55 -9.51 -14.61 -42.05
CA CYS A 55 -8.92 -14.02 -43.24
C CYS A 55 -9.16 -14.88 -44.50
N SER A 56 -9.44 -16.19 -44.38
CA SER A 56 -9.65 -17.05 -45.56
C SER A 56 -11.08 -17.02 -46.06
N SER A 57 -12.07 -17.06 -45.16
CA SER A 57 -13.49 -16.98 -45.54
C SER A 57 -14.02 -15.55 -45.62
N GLY A 58 -13.31 -14.57 -45.03
CA GLY A 58 -13.81 -13.21 -44.84
C GLY A 58 -14.95 -13.14 -43.82
N THR A 59 -15.21 -14.23 -43.08
CA THR A 59 -16.30 -14.30 -42.10
C THR A 59 -15.84 -13.70 -40.79
N LEU A 60 -16.71 -12.88 -40.22
CA LEU A 60 -16.45 -12.21 -38.96
C LEU A 60 -17.22 -12.93 -37.84
N TYR A 61 -16.47 -13.56 -36.95
CA TYR A 61 -16.97 -14.26 -35.78
C TYR A 61 -16.98 -13.34 -34.57
N ARG A 62 -17.91 -13.57 -33.65
CA ARG A 62 -17.87 -12.94 -32.32
C ARG A 62 -17.48 -14.00 -31.30
N ALA A 63 -16.32 -13.82 -30.67
CA ALA A 63 -15.87 -14.69 -29.61
C ALA A 63 -16.62 -14.35 -28.31
N LEU A 64 -17.49 -15.26 -27.88
CA LEU A 64 -18.17 -15.17 -26.59
C LEU A 64 -17.48 -16.09 -25.59
N LEU A 65 -16.87 -15.49 -24.58
CA LEU A 65 -16.25 -16.21 -23.47
C LEU A 65 -17.28 -16.46 -22.38
N ASN A 66 -17.49 -17.73 -22.04
CA ASN A 66 -18.32 -18.08 -20.90
C ASN A 66 -17.54 -17.80 -19.60
N GLN A 67 -17.93 -16.74 -18.90
CA GLN A 67 -17.27 -16.28 -17.67
C GLN A 67 -17.35 -17.33 -16.55
N SER A 68 -18.47 -18.05 -16.41
CA SER A 68 -18.63 -19.09 -15.40
C SER A 68 -17.68 -20.27 -15.64
N TYR A 69 -17.49 -20.65 -16.90
CA TYR A 69 -16.53 -21.70 -17.26
C TYR A 69 -15.08 -21.25 -17.00
N LEU A 70 -14.73 -20.01 -17.35
CA LEU A 70 -13.39 -19.47 -17.07
C LEU A 70 -13.09 -19.35 -15.57
N LEU A 71 -14.08 -18.97 -14.75
CA LEU A 71 -13.96 -19.00 -13.29
C LEU A 71 -13.77 -20.43 -12.80
N GLN A 72 -14.62 -21.37 -13.21
CA GLN A 72 -14.44 -22.78 -12.84
C GLN A 72 -13.06 -23.30 -13.27
N PHE A 73 -12.59 -22.90 -14.44
CA PHE A 73 -11.26 -23.25 -14.92
C PHE A 73 -10.17 -22.68 -14.01
N LEU A 74 -10.24 -21.39 -13.67
CA LEU A 74 -9.30 -20.71 -12.76
C LEU A 74 -9.21 -21.40 -11.39
N TRP A 75 -10.31 -21.95 -10.85
CA TRP A 75 -10.30 -22.68 -9.58
C TRP A 75 -9.64 -24.06 -9.67
N ASN A 76 -9.69 -24.70 -10.83
CA ASN A 76 -9.24 -26.09 -10.99
C ASN A 76 -7.83 -26.21 -11.59
N THR A 77 -7.29 -25.15 -12.20
CA THR A 77 -5.96 -25.17 -12.78
C THR A 77 -4.85 -25.21 -11.72
N HIS A 78 -3.81 -25.99 -12.00
CA HIS A 78 -2.62 -26.10 -11.15
C HIS A 78 -1.46 -25.24 -11.64
N LEU A 79 -1.36 -24.98 -12.95
CA LEU A 79 -0.21 -24.28 -13.55
C LEU A 79 -0.37 -22.76 -13.43
N ASP A 80 0.71 -22.07 -13.09
CA ASP A 80 0.69 -20.62 -12.94
C ASP A 80 0.42 -19.89 -14.26
N SER A 81 0.91 -20.44 -15.39
CA SER A 81 0.65 -19.89 -16.72
C SER A 81 -0.84 -19.89 -17.05
N GLU A 82 -1.51 -21.02 -16.79
CA GLU A 82 -2.95 -21.19 -16.96
C GLU A 82 -3.75 -20.26 -16.04
N LYS A 83 -3.40 -20.18 -14.75
CA LYS A 83 -4.01 -19.23 -13.80
C LYS A 83 -3.87 -17.79 -14.29
N MET A 84 -2.69 -17.42 -14.77
CA MET A 84 -2.41 -16.07 -15.28
C MET A 84 -3.29 -15.70 -16.46
N ALA A 85 -3.41 -16.56 -17.49
CA ALA A 85 -4.30 -16.21 -18.60
C ALA A 85 -5.77 -16.29 -18.24
N ALA A 86 -6.19 -17.27 -17.45
CA ALA A 86 -7.58 -17.35 -17.02
C ALA A 86 -7.97 -16.06 -16.28
N LEU A 87 -7.12 -15.60 -15.35
CA LEU A 87 -7.29 -14.34 -14.65
C LEU A 87 -7.29 -13.15 -15.61
N HIS A 88 -6.32 -13.06 -16.51
CA HIS A 88 -6.24 -11.96 -17.47
C HIS A 88 -7.45 -11.89 -18.41
N CYS A 89 -7.88 -13.03 -18.95
CA CYS A 89 -9.08 -13.12 -19.80
C CYS A 89 -10.33 -12.69 -19.03
N LEU A 90 -10.48 -13.14 -17.77
CA LEU A 90 -11.60 -12.72 -16.93
C LEU A 90 -11.61 -11.20 -16.70
N LEU A 91 -10.45 -10.59 -16.41
CA LEU A 91 -10.34 -9.16 -16.16
C LEU A 91 -10.51 -8.31 -17.43
N SER A 92 -10.01 -8.77 -18.58
CA SER A 92 -10.14 -8.07 -19.86
C SER A 92 -11.55 -8.17 -20.44
N CYS A 93 -12.19 -9.34 -20.36
CA CYS A 93 -13.50 -9.60 -20.94
C CYS A 93 -14.65 -9.28 -19.98
N GLY A 94 -14.40 -9.24 -18.68
CA GLY A 94 -15.39 -8.97 -17.63
C GLY A 94 -15.56 -7.50 -17.25
N ARG A 95 -15.30 -6.58 -18.19
CA ARG A 95 -15.27 -5.13 -17.95
C ARG A 95 -16.46 -4.65 -17.11
N GLY A 96 -16.17 -4.05 -15.96
CA GLY A 96 -17.16 -3.35 -15.13
C GLY A 96 -18.14 -4.24 -14.35
N LEU A 97 -18.01 -5.58 -14.38
CA LEU A 97 -18.87 -6.47 -13.61
C LEU A 97 -18.35 -6.62 -12.17
N ARG A 98 -18.90 -5.84 -11.24
CA ARG A 98 -18.57 -5.94 -9.80
C ARG A 98 -18.64 -7.37 -9.27
N PHE A 99 -19.66 -8.13 -9.71
CA PHE A 99 -19.87 -9.53 -9.33
C PHE A 99 -18.70 -10.45 -9.75
N LEU A 100 -18.06 -10.18 -10.89
CA LEU A 100 -16.90 -10.96 -11.31
C LEU A 100 -15.70 -10.67 -10.42
N GLU A 101 -15.47 -9.39 -10.11
CA GLU A 101 -14.41 -8.98 -9.18
C GLU A 101 -14.63 -9.61 -7.79
N ASP A 102 -15.87 -9.69 -7.30
CA ASP A 102 -16.17 -10.34 -6.01
C ASP A 102 -15.79 -11.83 -6.01
N GLN A 103 -16.11 -12.55 -7.09
CA GLN A 103 -15.73 -13.96 -7.23
C GLN A 103 -14.21 -14.13 -7.32
N ILE A 104 -13.52 -13.27 -8.09
CA ILE A 104 -12.07 -13.29 -8.16
C ILE A 104 -11.47 -13.00 -6.78
N ILE A 105 -11.95 -11.98 -6.05
CA ILE A 105 -11.51 -11.65 -4.70
C ILE A 105 -11.70 -12.83 -3.73
N GLN A 106 -12.83 -13.54 -3.84
CA GLN A 106 -13.06 -14.76 -3.05
C GLN A 106 -11.99 -15.81 -3.37
N TRP A 107 -11.70 -16.04 -4.66
CA TRP A 107 -10.63 -16.93 -5.09
C TRP A 107 -9.25 -16.52 -4.55
N ILE A 108 -8.88 -15.23 -4.66
CA ILE A 108 -7.62 -14.69 -4.10
C ILE A 108 -7.52 -15.02 -2.60
N SER A 109 -8.62 -14.79 -1.87
CA SER A 109 -8.68 -15.00 -0.42
C SER A 109 -8.55 -16.48 -0.02
N GLU A 110 -8.84 -17.40 -0.95
CA GLU A 110 -8.68 -18.85 -0.77
C GLU A 110 -7.31 -19.36 -1.25
N ASN A 111 -6.66 -18.63 -2.16
CA ASN A 111 -5.51 -19.10 -2.94
C ASN A 111 -4.32 -18.13 -2.90
N ILE A 112 -4.09 -17.47 -1.76
CA ILE A 112 -3.09 -16.40 -1.58
C ILE A 112 -1.67 -16.84 -1.95
N SER A 113 -1.35 -18.12 -1.78
CA SER A 113 -0.05 -18.72 -2.09
C SER A 113 -0.12 -19.73 -3.24
N ALA A 114 -1.18 -19.69 -4.05
CA ALA A 114 -1.37 -20.67 -5.12
C ALA A 114 -0.50 -20.40 -6.36
N CYS A 115 0.10 -19.21 -6.48
CA CYS A 115 1.01 -18.86 -7.57
C CYS A 115 2.43 -18.69 -7.06
N HIS A 116 3.39 -19.23 -7.81
CA HIS A 116 4.83 -19.12 -7.53
C HIS A 116 5.54 -18.20 -8.53
N SER A 117 5.03 -18.10 -9.75
CA SER A 117 5.66 -17.41 -10.88
C SER A 117 5.28 -15.92 -10.97
N PHE A 118 4.18 -15.51 -10.33
CA PHE A 118 3.72 -14.12 -10.30
C PHE A 118 2.93 -13.81 -9.02
N ASP A 119 2.79 -12.52 -8.71
CA ASP A 119 1.99 -12.06 -7.57
C ASP A 119 0.53 -11.80 -7.98
N LEU A 120 -0.35 -12.63 -7.45
CA LEU A 120 -1.77 -12.67 -7.79
C LEU A 120 -2.53 -11.41 -7.32
N ILE A 121 -2.15 -10.83 -6.18
CA ILE A 121 -2.74 -9.59 -5.66
C ILE A 121 -2.32 -8.41 -6.55
N GLN A 122 -1.04 -8.35 -6.91
CA GLN A 122 -0.51 -7.32 -7.81
C GLN A 122 -1.21 -7.35 -9.17
N GLU A 123 -1.32 -8.52 -9.77
CA GLU A 123 -1.98 -8.70 -11.07
C GLU A 123 -3.42 -8.21 -11.03
N PHE A 124 -4.17 -8.68 -10.03
CA PHE A 124 -5.57 -8.31 -9.87
C PHE A 124 -5.75 -6.80 -9.69
N ILE A 125 -4.95 -6.17 -8.82
CA ILE A 125 -5.04 -4.72 -8.55
C ILE A 125 -4.69 -3.91 -9.81
N ILE A 126 -3.60 -4.24 -10.51
CA ILE A 126 -3.17 -3.48 -11.69
C ILE A 126 -4.20 -3.62 -12.82
N ALA A 127 -4.54 -4.85 -13.19
CA ALA A 127 -5.43 -5.12 -14.30
C ALA A 127 -6.83 -4.54 -14.06
N SER A 128 -7.41 -4.76 -12.87
CA SER A 128 -8.76 -4.24 -12.55
C SER A 128 -8.78 -2.72 -12.49
N SER A 129 -7.73 -2.08 -11.95
CA SER A 129 -7.60 -0.62 -11.93
C SER A 129 -7.47 -0.06 -13.34
N TYR A 130 -6.65 -0.68 -14.20
CA TYR A 130 -6.49 -0.30 -15.60
C TYR A 130 -7.82 -0.35 -16.37
N TRP A 131 -8.52 -1.50 -16.31
CA TRP A 131 -9.77 -1.68 -17.06
C TRP A 131 -10.91 -0.79 -16.54
N SER A 132 -10.83 -0.29 -15.30
CA SER A 132 -11.80 0.66 -14.77
C SER A 132 -11.71 2.07 -15.38
N VAL A 133 -10.54 2.44 -15.90
CA VAL A 133 -10.29 3.78 -16.47
C VAL A 133 -10.00 3.75 -17.97
N TYR A 134 -9.85 2.56 -18.57
CA TYR A 134 -9.54 2.38 -19.98
C TYR A 134 -10.62 2.95 -20.90
N PRO A 135 -10.32 4.01 -21.69
CA PRO A 135 -11.19 4.51 -22.73
C PRO A 135 -10.83 3.82 -24.06
N GLU A 136 -11.82 3.21 -24.72
CA GLU A 136 -11.66 2.47 -26.00
C GLU A 136 -11.04 3.29 -27.15
N THR A 137 -10.89 4.60 -26.99
CA THR A 137 -10.43 5.55 -28.03
C THR A 137 -9.14 6.29 -27.68
N SER A 138 -8.46 5.96 -26.57
CA SER A 138 -7.29 6.71 -26.10
C SER A 138 -6.04 5.86 -25.94
N ASN A 139 -4.87 6.44 -26.25
CA ASN A 139 -3.53 5.82 -26.08
C ASN A 139 -3.11 5.62 -24.60
N VAL A 140 -4.07 5.42 -23.68
CA VAL A 140 -3.83 5.09 -22.26
C VAL A 140 -3.09 3.76 -22.13
N ASP A 141 -3.29 2.92 -23.13
CA ASP A 141 -2.72 1.60 -23.35
C ASP A 141 -1.18 1.56 -23.28
N LYS A 142 -0.52 2.64 -23.74
CA LYS A 142 0.94 2.79 -23.71
C LYS A 142 1.46 3.46 -22.45
N LEU A 143 0.57 3.98 -21.59
CA LEU A 143 0.93 4.86 -20.47
C LEU A 143 0.74 4.20 -19.11
N LEU A 144 -0.24 3.30 -18.98
CA LEU A 144 -0.52 2.57 -17.76
C LEU A 144 -0.29 1.07 -17.96
N PRO A 145 0.37 0.39 -17.00
CA PRO A 145 0.44 -1.07 -17.04
C PRO A 145 -0.96 -1.66 -16.80
N TYR A 146 -1.28 -2.72 -17.54
CA TYR A 146 -2.50 -3.53 -17.38
C TYR A 146 -2.21 -4.92 -16.82
N SER A 147 -0.93 -5.24 -16.59
CA SER A 147 -0.47 -6.46 -15.94
C SER A 147 0.75 -6.13 -15.07
N SER A 148 0.87 -6.84 -13.95
CA SER A 148 2.05 -6.86 -13.09
C SER A 148 3.21 -7.66 -13.71
N VAL A 149 2.91 -8.55 -14.65
CA VAL A 149 3.88 -9.42 -15.32
C VAL A 149 4.31 -8.78 -16.63
N LEU A 150 5.47 -8.10 -16.59
CA LEU A 150 6.05 -7.46 -17.79
C LEU A 150 6.65 -8.47 -18.77
N THR A 151 7.16 -9.61 -18.27
CA THR A 151 7.75 -10.70 -19.06
C THR A 151 7.48 -12.02 -18.38
N TRP A 152 6.97 -13.00 -19.11
CA TRP A 152 6.83 -14.36 -18.60
C TRP A 152 8.10 -15.16 -18.90
N ASN A 153 8.90 -15.41 -17.86
CA ASN A 153 10.21 -16.03 -18.00
C ASN A 153 10.23 -17.51 -17.57
N THR A 154 9.08 -18.08 -17.19
CA THR A 154 9.00 -19.50 -16.82
C THR A 154 8.63 -20.35 -18.02
N GLU A 155 9.23 -21.54 -18.11
CA GLU A 155 8.95 -22.49 -19.18
C GLU A 155 7.48 -22.92 -19.15
N ILE A 156 6.87 -23.02 -20.33
CA ILE A 156 5.48 -23.42 -20.49
C ILE A 156 5.48 -24.82 -21.10
N PRO A 157 4.97 -25.85 -20.40
CA PRO A 157 4.96 -27.22 -20.90
C PRO A 157 4.38 -27.31 -22.32
N GLY A 158 5.14 -27.94 -23.23
CA GLY A 158 4.73 -28.10 -24.63
C GLY A 158 5.02 -26.91 -25.55
N ILE A 159 5.53 -25.79 -25.03
CA ILE A 159 5.97 -24.64 -25.82
C ILE A 159 7.49 -24.51 -25.71
N THR A 160 8.19 -24.64 -26.84
CA THR A 160 9.63 -24.36 -26.89
C THR A 160 9.82 -22.92 -27.35
N LEU A 161 10.32 -22.05 -26.47
CA LEU A 161 10.58 -20.65 -26.81
C LEU A 161 11.90 -20.58 -27.60
N MET A 162 11.81 -20.45 -28.91
CA MET A 162 12.98 -20.24 -29.77
C MET A 162 13.12 -18.73 -30.03
N MET A 163 14.13 -18.11 -29.43
CA MET A 163 14.52 -16.73 -29.74
C MET A 163 15.31 -16.77 -31.04
N GLU A 164 14.63 -16.74 -32.19
CA GLU A 164 15.28 -16.45 -33.46
C GLU A 164 15.43 -14.93 -33.61
N ASP A 165 16.66 -14.47 -33.78
CA ASP A 165 16.92 -13.12 -34.29
C ASP A 165 16.38 -13.09 -35.72
N ILE A 166 15.17 -12.54 -35.90
CA ILE A 166 14.59 -12.34 -37.22
C ILE A 166 15.46 -11.31 -37.95
N GLU A 167 16.36 -11.77 -38.81
CA GLU A 167 16.97 -10.90 -39.81
C GLU A 167 15.85 -10.29 -40.66
N LEU A 168 15.71 -8.97 -40.60
CA LEU A 168 14.71 -8.24 -41.37
C LEU A 168 14.84 -8.63 -42.85
N PRO A 169 13.74 -9.06 -43.51
CA PRO A 169 13.82 -9.49 -44.90
C PRO A 169 14.36 -8.35 -45.76
N LEU A 170 15.40 -8.63 -46.53
CA LEU A 170 15.92 -7.77 -47.61
C LEU A 170 14.86 -7.62 -48.69
N MET A 171 13.91 -6.72 -48.46
CA MET A 171 12.87 -6.39 -49.42
C MET A 171 13.44 -5.55 -50.57
N LYS A 172 13.59 -6.15 -51.75
CA LYS A 172 13.76 -5.42 -53.01
C LYS A 172 12.39 -4.91 -53.48
N VAL A 173 12.13 -3.62 -53.33
CA VAL A 173 10.86 -2.97 -53.70
C VAL A 173 11.14 -1.88 -54.75
N HIS A 174 10.27 -1.79 -55.77
CA HIS A 174 10.46 -0.98 -56.98
C HIS A 174 9.77 0.39 -56.98
N SER A 175 9.27 0.87 -55.84
CA SER A 175 8.76 2.24 -55.69
C SER A 175 8.63 2.63 -54.22
N PHE A 176 9.07 3.84 -53.87
CA PHE A 176 9.42 4.24 -52.50
C PHE A 176 8.77 5.54 -52.02
N LYS A 177 7.71 6.03 -52.70
CA LYS A 177 6.99 7.21 -52.21
C LYS A 177 5.97 6.81 -51.14
N GLY A 178 6.04 7.44 -49.96
CA GLY A 178 5.11 7.23 -48.85
C GLY A 178 5.46 6.10 -47.88
N TYR A 179 5.99 4.95 -48.36
CA TYR A 179 6.34 3.83 -47.47
C TYR A 179 7.53 4.15 -46.55
N TRP A 180 8.66 4.64 -47.09
CA TRP A 180 9.83 4.97 -46.26
C TRP A 180 9.61 6.23 -45.43
N GLU A 181 8.79 7.18 -45.87
CA GLU A 181 8.44 8.33 -45.03
C GLU A 181 7.62 7.86 -43.81
N LYS A 182 6.72 6.90 -44.00
CA LYS A 182 5.92 6.32 -42.91
C LYS A 182 6.73 5.36 -42.05
N LEU A 183 7.61 4.53 -42.63
CA LEU A 183 8.50 3.64 -41.90
C LEU A 183 9.59 4.43 -41.16
N SER A 184 10.16 5.47 -41.77
CA SER A 184 11.12 6.35 -41.11
C SER A 184 10.45 7.19 -40.04
N SER A 185 9.21 7.64 -40.22
CA SER A 185 8.42 8.29 -39.16
C SER A 185 8.12 7.34 -38.01
N ASN A 186 7.77 6.08 -38.29
CA ASN A 186 7.58 5.05 -37.27
C ASN A 186 8.89 4.66 -36.57
N LEU A 187 10.01 4.56 -37.30
CA LEU A 187 11.33 4.24 -36.75
C LEU A 187 11.94 5.43 -35.98
N GLU A 188 11.69 6.67 -36.40
CA GLU A 188 11.99 7.87 -35.64
C GLU A 188 11.13 7.93 -34.38
N TYR A 189 9.83 7.60 -34.47
CA TYR A 189 8.96 7.46 -33.31
C TYR A 189 9.48 6.39 -32.34
N VAL A 190 10.03 5.27 -32.82
CA VAL A 190 10.66 4.24 -31.97
C VAL A 190 12.03 4.66 -31.43
N LYS A 191 12.83 5.42 -32.19
CA LYS A 191 14.13 5.98 -31.75
C LYS A 191 13.98 7.06 -30.67
N TYR A 192 12.91 7.85 -30.74
CA TYR A 192 12.59 8.89 -29.75
C TYR A 192 11.52 8.46 -28.73
N ALA A 193 10.89 7.31 -28.92
CA ALA A 193 10.10 6.65 -27.88
C ALA A 193 11.08 6.29 -26.77
N LYS A 194 11.12 7.14 -25.74
CA LYS A 194 11.75 6.78 -24.48
C LYS A 194 11.32 5.35 -24.13
N PRO A 195 12.24 4.45 -23.78
CA PRO A 195 11.95 3.02 -23.60
C PRO A 195 10.89 2.74 -22.50
N HIS A 196 10.40 3.75 -21.78
CA HIS A 196 9.39 3.63 -20.74
C HIS A 196 8.30 4.72 -20.92
N LEU A 197 7.38 4.54 -21.87
CA LEU A 197 6.12 5.29 -21.88
C LEU A 197 5.22 4.92 -20.69
N HIS A 198 5.41 3.72 -20.15
CA HIS A 198 4.70 3.24 -18.96
C HIS A 198 5.10 4.03 -17.72
N TYR A 199 4.09 4.48 -16.99
CA TYR A 199 4.24 5.10 -15.69
C TYR A 199 4.95 4.17 -14.71
N ASN A 200 5.96 4.69 -14.01
CA ASN A 200 6.72 3.95 -13.01
C ASN A 200 6.79 4.76 -11.70
N ASN A 201 6.52 4.09 -10.58
CA ASN A 201 6.48 4.69 -9.25
C ASN A 201 7.86 5.03 -8.66
N SER A 202 8.96 4.88 -9.41
CA SER A 202 10.33 5.20 -8.97
C SER A 202 10.51 6.68 -8.57
N VAL A 203 9.87 7.60 -9.28
CA VAL A 203 9.89 9.04 -8.94
C VAL A 203 9.12 9.29 -7.64
N ILE A 204 7.93 8.70 -7.51
CA ILE A 204 7.11 8.77 -6.29
C ILE A 204 7.88 8.23 -5.10
N ARG A 205 8.58 7.10 -5.28
CA ARG A 205 9.41 6.49 -4.24
C ARG A 205 10.44 7.47 -3.71
N ARG A 206 11.18 8.15 -4.59
CA ARG A 206 12.16 9.14 -4.19
C ARG A 206 11.53 10.31 -3.45
N GLU A 207 10.54 10.96 -4.06
CA GLU A 207 9.87 12.14 -3.49
C GLU A 207 9.20 11.84 -2.14
N TRP A 208 8.62 10.65 -1.99
CA TRP A 208 8.01 10.23 -0.73
C TRP A 208 9.07 10.04 0.37
N HIS A 209 10.20 9.39 0.08
CA HIS A 209 11.28 9.26 1.07
C HIS A 209 11.86 10.61 1.46
N ASP A 210 12.00 11.53 0.49
CA ASP A 210 12.47 12.89 0.74
C ASP A 210 11.50 13.62 1.70
N LEU A 211 10.19 13.60 1.42
CA LEU A 211 9.17 14.23 2.27
C LEU A 211 9.12 13.65 3.69
N ILE A 212 9.24 12.33 3.84
CA ILE A 212 9.28 11.68 5.16
C ILE A 212 10.57 12.02 5.91
N SER A 213 11.70 12.18 5.22
CA SER A 213 12.96 12.58 5.84
C SER A 213 12.96 14.06 6.28
N GLU A 214 12.32 14.91 5.49
CA GLU A 214 12.12 16.33 5.76
C GLU A 214 11.22 16.55 6.98
N GLU A 215 10.13 15.78 7.09
CA GLU A 215 9.25 15.78 8.28
C GLU A 215 10.04 15.47 9.56
N LYS A 216 10.99 14.51 9.50
CA LYS A 216 11.84 14.14 10.64
C LYS A 216 12.92 15.18 10.97
N THR A 217 13.38 15.95 9.99
CA THR A 217 14.51 16.90 10.15
C THR A 217 14.08 18.36 10.28
N GLY A 218 12.78 18.66 10.15
CA GLY A 218 12.23 20.00 10.26
C GLY A 218 12.58 20.94 9.08
N LYS A 219 13.21 20.42 8.02
CA LYS A 219 13.55 21.18 6.81
C LYS A 219 12.33 21.21 5.89
N ARG A 220 11.56 22.31 5.91
CA ARG A 220 10.31 22.42 5.15
C ARG A 220 10.54 22.74 3.66
N LYS A 221 10.16 21.84 2.75
CA LYS A 221 9.61 22.22 1.43
C LYS A 221 8.41 23.18 1.64
N SER A 222 8.02 23.91 0.60
CA SER A 222 6.89 24.87 0.67
C SER A 222 5.64 24.21 1.29
N MET A 223 5.13 24.78 2.38
CA MET A 223 3.91 24.29 3.05
C MET A 223 2.70 24.21 2.10
N ALA A 224 2.69 25.06 1.07
CA ALA A 224 1.65 25.03 0.04
C ALA A 224 1.72 23.76 -0.82
N TYR A 225 2.92 23.26 -1.12
CA TYR A 225 3.10 22.02 -1.89
C TYR A 225 2.56 20.82 -1.11
N VAL A 226 2.97 20.66 0.15
CA VAL A 226 2.50 19.56 1.01
C VAL A 226 0.98 19.61 1.20
N ARG A 227 0.40 20.80 1.41
CA ARG A 227 -1.05 20.98 1.49
C ARG A 227 -1.76 20.53 0.20
N ASN A 228 -1.26 20.92 -0.96
CA ASN A 228 -1.85 20.51 -2.25
C ASN A 228 -1.79 18.98 -2.46
N ILE A 229 -0.72 18.33 -2.02
CA ILE A 229 -0.62 16.86 -2.06
C ILE A 229 -1.67 16.22 -1.14
N LEU A 230 -1.82 16.70 0.09
CA LEU A 230 -2.85 16.21 1.01
C LEU A 230 -4.27 16.46 0.49
N ASP A 231 -4.53 17.60 -0.14
CA ASP A 231 -5.82 17.91 -0.77
C ASP A 231 -6.16 16.91 -1.89
N ASN A 232 -5.16 16.45 -2.65
CA ASN A 232 -5.37 15.39 -3.65
C ASN A 232 -5.76 14.06 -3.00
N ALA A 233 -5.18 13.73 -1.84
CA ALA A 233 -5.54 12.51 -1.11
C ALA A 233 -6.99 12.58 -0.60
N ILE A 234 -7.43 13.75 -0.10
CA ILE A 234 -8.82 13.98 0.31
C ILE A 234 -9.76 13.73 -0.87
N LYS A 235 -9.46 14.25 -2.06
CA LYS A 235 -10.28 14.00 -3.26
C LYS A 235 -10.41 12.52 -3.62
N VAL A 236 -9.32 11.75 -3.49
CA VAL A 236 -9.34 10.30 -3.75
C VAL A 236 -10.22 9.57 -2.73
N ILE A 237 -10.12 9.91 -1.44
CA ILE A 237 -10.94 9.33 -0.38
C ILE A 237 -12.42 9.66 -0.60
N SER A 238 -12.75 10.93 -0.89
CA SER A 238 -14.13 11.33 -1.17
C SER A 238 -14.69 10.65 -2.43
N ASN A 239 -13.88 10.48 -3.49
CA ASN A 239 -14.29 9.74 -4.70
C ASN A 239 -14.53 8.26 -4.41
N LEU A 240 -13.74 7.67 -3.50
CA LEU A 240 -13.90 6.28 -3.05
C LEU A 240 -15.17 6.09 -2.21
N GLU A 241 -15.45 7.01 -1.29
CA GLU A 241 -16.66 7.01 -0.46
C GLU A 241 -17.91 7.19 -1.31
N ALA A 242 -17.90 8.12 -2.28
CA ALA A 242 -19.02 8.34 -3.19
C ALA A 242 -19.39 7.10 -4.03
N ARG A 243 -18.44 6.17 -4.28
CA ARG A 243 -18.64 4.93 -5.03
C ARG A 243 -19.13 3.76 -4.17
N ASN A 244 -19.13 3.91 -2.85
CA ASN A 244 -19.50 2.88 -1.89
C ASN A 244 -20.81 3.23 -1.20
N LEU A 245 -21.87 2.47 -1.49
CA LEU A 245 -23.21 2.69 -0.93
C LEU A 245 -23.40 2.01 0.44
N GLU A 246 -22.54 1.07 0.80
CA GLU A 246 -22.61 0.36 2.09
C GLU A 246 -21.50 0.79 3.06
N PRO A 247 -21.81 0.85 4.38
CA PRO A 247 -20.81 1.11 5.40
C PRO A 247 -19.78 -0.04 5.44
N ARG A 248 -18.50 0.33 5.48
CA ARG A 248 -17.38 -0.61 5.52
C ARG A 248 -17.36 -1.38 6.85
N LEU A 249 -17.08 -2.68 6.77
CA LEU A 249 -16.97 -3.55 7.95
C LEU A 249 -15.65 -3.35 8.71
N THR A 250 -14.63 -2.85 8.02
CA THR A 250 -13.30 -2.59 8.57
C THR A 250 -13.14 -1.09 8.87
N PRO A 251 -12.34 -0.70 9.87
CA PRO A 251 -12.13 0.69 10.29
C PRO A 251 -11.18 1.42 9.32
N LEU A 252 -10.97 0.88 8.12
CA LEU A 252 -10.17 1.51 7.09
C LEU A 252 -10.83 2.83 6.68
N LEU A 253 -9.99 3.82 6.36
CA LEU A 253 -10.33 5.21 6.04
C LEU A 253 -10.78 6.09 7.22
N GLN A 254 -11.00 5.54 8.41
CA GLN A 254 -11.43 6.32 9.58
C GLN A 254 -10.28 7.06 10.27
N GLU A 255 -9.05 6.58 10.09
CA GLU A 255 -7.87 7.14 10.75
C GLU A 255 -7.10 8.13 9.87
N GLU A 256 -6.46 9.11 10.51
CA GLU A 256 -5.53 10.01 9.85
C GLU A 256 -4.16 9.36 9.69
N ASP A 257 -3.94 8.68 8.56
CA ASP A 257 -2.61 8.19 8.17
C ASP A 257 -1.94 9.18 7.21
N ASN A 258 -1.18 10.14 7.77
CA ASN A 258 -0.49 11.16 6.98
C ASN A 258 0.50 10.55 5.97
N ARG A 259 1.16 9.45 6.30
CA ARG A 259 2.16 8.83 5.40
C ARG A 259 1.50 8.24 4.17
N GLN A 260 0.38 7.54 4.35
CA GLN A 260 -0.40 6.98 3.23
C GLN A 260 -1.14 8.08 2.45
N ARG A 261 -1.66 9.12 3.13
CA ARG A 261 -2.26 10.29 2.46
C ARG A 261 -1.24 11.02 1.58
N LEU A 262 0.00 11.22 2.05
CA LEU A 262 1.07 11.79 1.23
C LEU A 262 1.37 10.92 0.00
N LEU A 263 1.53 9.62 0.18
CA LEU A 263 1.80 8.69 -0.94
C LEU A 263 0.68 8.73 -1.99
N MET A 264 -0.57 8.68 -1.55
CA MET A 264 -1.75 8.76 -2.38
C MET A 264 -1.79 10.08 -3.17
N GLY A 265 -1.57 11.21 -2.49
CA GLY A 265 -1.56 12.53 -3.11
C GLY A 265 -0.43 12.74 -4.13
N LEU A 266 0.76 12.18 -3.85
CA LEU A 266 1.90 12.19 -4.78
C LEU A 266 1.58 11.37 -6.02
N MET A 267 0.97 10.20 -5.86
CA MET A 267 0.56 9.36 -6.98
C MET A 267 -0.45 10.08 -7.88
N VAL A 268 -1.43 10.81 -7.31
CA VAL A 268 -2.35 11.67 -8.08
C VAL A 268 -1.57 12.71 -8.87
N SER A 269 -0.66 13.43 -8.22
CA SER A 269 0.12 14.52 -8.84
C SER A 269 0.99 14.01 -9.98
N GLU A 270 1.76 12.95 -9.76
CA GLU A 270 2.69 12.39 -10.73
C GLU A 270 1.96 11.71 -11.89
N LEU A 271 0.91 10.93 -11.62
CA LEU A 271 0.15 10.26 -12.67
C LEU A 271 -0.61 11.28 -13.54
N LYS A 272 -1.21 12.32 -12.92
CA LYS A 272 -1.81 13.44 -13.66
C LYS A 272 -0.78 14.12 -14.55
N GLY A 273 0.41 14.43 -14.02
CA GLY A 273 1.50 15.03 -14.79
C GLY A 273 1.92 14.17 -15.97
N HIS A 274 2.03 12.85 -15.77
CA HIS A 274 2.35 11.88 -16.81
C HIS A 274 1.27 11.84 -17.91
N LEU A 275 0.01 11.63 -17.54
CA LEU A 275 -1.10 11.56 -18.49
C LEU A 275 -1.29 12.88 -19.26
N MET A 276 -1.16 14.04 -18.62
CA MET A 276 -1.25 15.33 -19.30
C MET A 276 -0.14 15.55 -20.33
N ARG A 277 1.07 15.01 -20.11
CA ARG A 277 2.17 15.12 -21.06
C ARG A 277 1.95 14.28 -22.32
N HIS A 278 1.30 13.12 -22.16
CA HIS A 278 1.21 12.10 -23.21
C HIS A 278 -0.17 11.98 -23.88
N LEU A 279 -1.25 12.43 -23.24
CA LEU A 279 -2.61 12.46 -23.80
C LEU A 279 -2.98 13.87 -24.30
N GLN A 280 -2.21 14.37 -25.27
CA GLN A 280 -2.42 15.68 -25.88
C GLN A 280 -3.67 15.66 -26.77
N GLY A 281 -4.83 16.01 -26.19
CA GLY A 281 -6.13 16.00 -26.88
C GLY A 281 -7.31 15.58 -25.99
N VAL A 282 -7.02 14.97 -24.84
CA VAL A 282 -8.05 14.65 -23.84
C VAL A 282 -8.28 15.87 -22.94
N GLU A 283 -9.53 16.18 -22.62
CA GLU A 283 -9.87 17.29 -21.71
C GLU A 283 -9.17 17.12 -20.35
N LYS A 284 -8.60 18.20 -19.82
CA LYS A 284 -7.89 18.18 -18.53
C LYS A 284 -8.74 17.62 -17.39
N LYS A 285 -10.04 17.97 -17.35
CA LYS A 285 -10.99 17.45 -16.37
C LYS A 285 -11.17 15.93 -16.47
N LYS A 286 -11.21 15.40 -17.71
CA LYS A 286 -11.30 13.96 -17.95
C LYS A 286 -10.02 13.24 -17.48
N ILE A 287 -8.85 13.83 -17.71
CA ILE A 287 -7.58 13.29 -17.17
C ILE A 287 -7.59 13.28 -15.64
N GLU A 288 -7.99 14.39 -15.01
CA GLU A 288 -8.10 14.47 -13.56
C GLU A 288 -9.04 13.39 -13.00
N GLN A 289 -10.20 13.20 -13.61
CA GLN A 289 -11.14 12.15 -13.19
C GLN A 289 -10.57 10.74 -13.40
N MET A 290 -9.90 10.47 -14.52
CA MET A 290 -9.27 9.15 -14.76
C MET A 290 -8.22 8.83 -13.68
N VAL A 291 -7.42 9.82 -13.26
CA VAL A 291 -6.42 9.62 -12.19
C VAL A 291 -7.09 9.32 -10.85
N LEU A 292 -8.11 10.09 -10.49
CA LEU A 292 -8.86 9.86 -9.26
C LEU A 292 -9.54 8.48 -9.28
N ASP A 293 -10.13 8.10 -10.40
CA ASP A 293 -10.82 6.82 -10.55
C ASP A 293 -9.86 5.64 -10.46
N TYR A 294 -8.67 5.75 -11.08
CA TYR A 294 -7.64 4.71 -11.02
C TYR A 294 -7.18 4.46 -9.58
N ILE A 295 -6.83 5.53 -8.86
CA ILE A 295 -6.28 5.42 -7.50
C ILE A 295 -7.38 5.04 -6.50
N SER A 296 -8.60 5.60 -6.64
CA SER A 296 -9.75 5.17 -5.83
C SER A 296 -10.08 3.70 -6.09
N LYS A 297 -10.04 3.21 -7.33
CA LYS A 297 -10.29 1.81 -7.66
C LYS A 297 -9.25 0.88 -7.00
N LEU A 298 -7.98 1.24 -7.06
CA LEU A 298 -6.91 0.50 -6.39
C LEU A 298 -7.17 0.34 -4.89
N LEU A 299 -7.50 1.44 -4.21
CA LEU A 299 -7.79 1.43 -2.77
C LEU A 299 -9.07 0.64 -2.46
N ASP A 300 -10.10 0.74 -3.31
CA ASP A 300 -11.34 -0.02 -3.20
C ASP A 300 -11.08 -1.53 -3.25
N LEU A 301 -10.28 -2.00 -4.20
CA LEU A 301 -9.93 -3.41 -4.36
C LEU A 301 -9.21 -3.95 -3.12
N ILE A 302 -8.23 -3.21 -2.58
CA ILE A 302 -7.54 -3.58 -1.33
C ILE A 302 -8.54 -3.75 -0.17
N CYS A 303 -9.48 -2.81 -0.05
CA CYS A 303 -10.49 -2.86 1.00
C CYS A 303 -11.44 -4.03 0.81
N ARG A 304 -11.88 -4.30 -0.42
CA ARG A 304 -12.77 -5.43 -0.73
C ARG A 304 -12.09 -6.78 -0.49
N ILE A 305 -10.80 -6.94 -0.81
CA ILE A 305 -10.05 -8.15 -0.46
C ILE A 305 -10.08 -8.36 1.05
N LEU A 306 -9.81 -7.31 1.83
CA LEU A 306 -9.84 -7.41 3.28
C LEU A 306 -11.25 -7.70 3.83
N GLU A 307 -12.27 -7.01 3.35
CA GLU A 307 -13.65 -7.19 3.78
C GLU A 307 -14.20 -8.57 3.44
N THR A 308 -13.89 -9.11 2.26
CA THR A 308 -14.28 -10.47 1.89
C THR A 308 -13.66 -11.50 2.82
N SER A 309 -12.37 -11.32 3.15
CA SER A 309 -11.72 -12.13 4.19
C SER A 309 -12.41 -11.97 5.55
N TRP A 310 -12.78 -10.75 5.92
CA TRP A 310 -13.41 -10.44 7.20
C TRP A 310 -14.79 -11.12 7.33
N ARG A 311 -15.61 -11.04 6.28
CA ARG A 311 -16.93 -11.69 6.18
C ARG A 311 -16.81 -13.21 6.21
N LYS A 312 -15.89 -13.79 5.44
CA LYS A 312 -15.65 -15.24 5.39
C LYS A 312 -15.35 -15.82 6.78
N HIS A 313 -14.66 -15.05 7.61
CA HIS A 313 -14.26 -15.46 8.95
C HIS A 313 -15.23 -15.00 10.07
N ASN A 314 -16.40 -14.46 9.72
CA ASN A 314 -17.46 -14.03 10.65
C ASN A 314 -16.96 -13.07 11.75
N LEU A 315 -16.08 -12.13 11.40
CA LEU A 315 -15.60 -11.14 12.35
C LEU A 315 -16.63 -9.99 12.45
N HIS A 316 -17.53 -10.09 13.43
CA HIS A 316 -18.78 -9.30 13.47
C HIS A 316 -18.63 -7.79 13.80
N SER A 317 -17.52 -7.31 14.37
CA SER A 317 -17.19 -5.88 14.51
C SER A 317 -15.71 -5.64 14.82
N CYS A 318 -15.13 -4.54 14.35
CA CYS A 318 -13.68 -4.28 14.43
C CYS A 318 -13.18 -3.78 15.80
N VAL A 319 -13.94 -4.04 16.86
CA VAL A 319 -13.46 -3.85 18.23
C VAL A 319 -12.74 -5.12 18.62
N LEU A 320 -11.45 -5.18 18.29
CA LEU A 320 -10.57 -6.29 18.65
C LEU A 320 -10.10 -6.12 20.11
N PRO A 321 -10.60 -6.92 21.07
CA PRO A 321 -10.28 -6.73 22.49
C PRO A 321 -8.86 -7.22 22.77
N LEU A 322 -7.90 -6.33 23.01
CA LEU A 322 -6.47 -6.69 23.11
C LEU A 322 -6.10 -7.67 24.24
N ASN A 323 -6.99 -7.91 25.21
CA ASN A 323 -6.73 -8.74 26.38
C ASN A 323 -6.80 -10.25 26.11
N SER A 324 -7.22 -10.67 24.91
CA SER A 324 -7.31 -12.09 24.53
C SER A 324 -6.32 -12.47 23.43
N ARG A 325 -5.97 -13.76 23.36
CA ARG A 325 -5.20 -14.29 22.21
C ARG A 325 -6.08 -14.27 20.95
N GLY A 326 -5.45 -14.00 19.81
CA GLY A 326 -6.12 -13.99 18.52
C GLY A 326 -6.66 -15.38 18.13
N SER A 327 -7.82 -15.39 17.47
CA SER A 327 -8.45 -16.57 16.89
C SER A 327 -7.76 -16.99 15.58
N ALA A 328 -8.03 -18.22 15.12
CA ALA A 328 -7.56 -18.69 13.80
C ALA A 328 -8.08 -17.80 12.65
N ALA A 329 -9.28 -17.25 12.81
CA ALA A 329 -9.87 -16.28 11.89
C ALA A 329 -9.07 -14.97 11.82
N GLU A 330 -8.68 -14.42 12.97
CA GLU A 330 -7.84 -13.22 13.03
C GLU A 330 -6.44 -13.48 12.44
N PHE A 331 -5.90 -14.68 12.64
CA PHE A 331 -4.62 -15.08 12.04
C PHE A 331 -4.69 -15.16 10.51
N ALA A 332 -5.78 -15.69 9.95
CA ALA A 332 -5.99 -15.73 8.51
C ALA A 332 -6.06 -14.32 7.90
N VAL A 333 -6.79 -13.40 8.55
CA VAL A 333 -6.85 -11.99 8.14
C VAL A 333 -5.50 -11.31 8.26
N PHE A 334 -4.76 -11.54 9.35
CA PHE A 334 -3.41 -11.02 9.53
C PHE A 334 -2.46 -11.47 8.40
N HIS A 335 -2.57 -12.73 7.99
CA HIS A 335 -1.79 -13.27 6.88
C HIS A 335 -2.14 -12.60 5.55
N ILE A 336 -3.43 -12.42 5.26
CA ILE A 336 -3.90 -11.69 4.06
C ILE A 336 -3.39 -10.25 4.06
N MET A 337 -3.49 -9.53 5.18
CA MET A 337 -2.96 -8.17 5.28
C MET A 337 -1.44 -8.12 5.04
N THR A 338 -0.70 -9.10 5.56
CA THR A 338 0.75 -9.19 5.33
C THR A 338 1.06 -9.40 3.84
N ARG A 339 0.29 -10.25 3.15
CA ARG A 339 0.43 -10.50 1.71
C ARG A 339 0.03 -9.30 0.85
N ILE A 340 -1.02 -8.57 1.23
CA ILE A 340 -1.38 -7.29 0.60
C ILE A 340 -0.24 -6.29 0.77
N LEU A 341 0.31 -6.14 1.98
CA LEU A 341 1.40 -5.21 2.27
C LEU A 341 2.64 -5.51 1.42
N GLU A 342 3.00 -6.78 1.27
CA GLU A 342 4.12 -7.20 0.42
C GLU A 342 3.88 -6.85 -1.05
N ALA A 343 2.69 -7.17 -1.55
CA ALA A 343 2.26 -6.88 -2.92
C ALA A 343 2.21 -5.37 -3.23
N THR A 344 1.77 -4.54 -2.29
CA THR A 344 1.73 -3.09 -2.50
C THR A 344 3.09 -2.43 -2.32
N ASN A 345 3.93 -2.92 -1.39
CA ASN A 345 5.28 -2.38 -1.17
C ASN A 345 6.19 -2.59 -2.38
N SER A 346 6.12 -3.76 -3.04
CA SER A 346 6.93 -4.06 -4.23
C SER A 346 6.68 -3.04 -5.36
N LEU A 347 5.40 -2.72 -5.59
CA LEU A 347 4.92 -1.78 -6.61
C LEU A 347 4.86 -0.33 -6.12
N PHE A 348 5.12 -0.07 -4.84
CA PHE A 348 5.02 1.25 -4.20
C PHE A 348 3.60 1.86 -4.32
N LEU A 349 2.57 1.05 -4.08
CA LEU A 349 1.16 1.44 -4.10
C LEU A 349 0.70 1.93 -2.72
N PRO A 350 -0.22 2.92 -2.65
CA PRO A 350 -0.77 3.38 -1.38
C PRO A 350 -1.69 2.34 -0.76
N LEU A 351 -1.70 2.29 0.57
CA LEU A 351 -2.64 1.52 1.36
C LEU A 351 -3.75 2.43 1.91
N PRO A 352 -4.95 1.88 2.18
CA PRO A 352 -6.01 2.64 2.84
C PRO A 352 -5.55 3.15 4.22
N PRO A 353 -5.81 4.43 4.57
CA PRO A 353 -5.58 4.92 5.93
C PRO A 353 -6.16 3.98 7.01
N GLY A 354 -5.42 3.74 8.09
CA GLY A 354 -5.79 2.79 9.15
C GLY A 354 -5.35 1.34 8.89
N PHE A 355 -4.85 1.00 7.69
CA PHE A 355 -4.36 -0.34 7.38
C PHE A 355 -3.23 -0.78 8.32
N HIS A 356 -2.20 0.05 8.50
CA HIS A 356 -1.05 -0.24 9.37
C HIS A 356 -1.46 -0.37 10.84
N THR A 357 -2.41 0.44 11.28
CA THR A 357 -2.96 0.36 12.63
C THR A 357 -3.66 -0.98 12.85
N LEU A 358 -4.59 -1.34 11.96
CA LEU A 358 -5.30 -2.62 12.05
C LEU A 358 -4.34 -3.81 11.97
N HIS A 359 -3.35 -3.77 11.08
CA HIS A 359 -2.34 -4.82 10.93
C HIS A 359 -1.50 -4.99 12.20
N THR A 360 -1.11 -3.90 12.85
CA THR A 360 -0.37 -3.91 14.12
C THR A 360 -1.22 -4.45 15.26
N ILE A 361 -2.48 -4.03 15.37
CA ILE A 361 -3.42 -4.52 16.40
C ILE A 361 -3.64 -6.04 16.23
N LEU A 362 -3.85 -6.52 15.01
CA LEU A 362 -3.93 -7.95 14.72
C LEU A 362 -2.60 -8.66 15.04
N GLY A 363 -1.47 -8.05 14.73
CA GLY A 363 -0.13 -8.58 15.06
C GLY A 363 0.05 -8.83 16.55
N VAL A 364 -0.38 -7.90 17.42
CA VAL A 364 -0.33 -8.07 18.88
C VAL A 364 -1.16 -9.28 19.34
N ARG A 365 -2.31 -9.53 18.70
CA ARG A 365 -3.21 -10.64 19.05
C ARG A 365 -2.72 -11.98 18.51
N CYS A 366 -2.19 -11.98 17.29
CA CYS A 366 -1.88 -13.19 16.52
C CYS A 366 -0.46 -13.73 16.78
N LEU A 367 0.50 -12.87 17.10
CA LEU A 367 1.91 -13.24 17.17
C LEU A 367 2.40 -13.34 18.63
N PRO A 368 3.29 -14.30 18.93
CA PRO A 368 4.11 -14.24 20.14
C PRO A 368 4.96 -12.96 20.16
N LEU A 369 5.30 -12.46 21.36
CA LEU A 369 6.04 -11.20 21.54
C LEU A 369 7.31 -11.13 20.69
N HIS A 370 8.14 -12.19 20.68
CA HIS A 370 9.39 -12.20 19.91
C HIS A 370 9.16 -12.03 18.40
N ASN A 371 8.17 -12.73 17.83
CA ASN A 371 7.82 -12.60 16.41
C ASN A 371 7.21 -11.24 16.11
N PHE A 372 6.34 -10.73 16.99
CA PHE A 372 5.78 -9.39 16.84
C PHE A 372 6.88 -8.32 16.78
N LEU A 373 7.86 -8.38 17.68
CA LEU A 373 8.98 -7.45 17.68
C LEU A 373 9.86 -7.62 16.44
N HIS A 374 10.12 -8.86 16.00
CA HIS A 374 10.84 -9.12 14.76
C HIS A 374 10.14 -8.51 13.54
N TYR A 375 8.81 -8.59 13.47
CA TYR A 375 8.05 -7.97 12.39
C TYR A 375 8.12 -6.44 12.41
N ILE A 376 8.17 -5.82 13.60
CA ILE A 376 8.40 -4.38 13.73
C ILE A 376 9.82 -4.01 13.27
N ASP A 377 10.82 -4.75 13.74
CA ASP A 377 12.24 -4.46 13.49
C ASP A 377 12.58 -4.59 11.99
N ASN A 378 11.90 -5.49 11.26
CA ASN A 378 12.02 -5.61 9.81
C ASN A 378 11.10 -4.68 9.01
N GLY A 379 10.32 -3.83 9.67
CA GLY A 379 9.43 -2.87 9.01
C GLY A 379 8.18 -3.47 8.36
N VAL A 380 7.81 -4.71 8.71
CA VAL A 380 6.54 -5.33 8.29
C VAL A 380 5.38 -4.75 9.09
N LEU A 381 5.55 -4.58 10.41
CA LEU A 381 4.56 -3.93 11.26
C LEU A 381 4.99 -2.50 11.57
N LEU A 382 4.21 -1.54 11.09
CA LEU A 382 4.49 -0.12 11.29
C LEU A 382 3.80 0.41 12.55
N LEU A 383 4.59 0.85 13.52
CA LEU A 383 4.09 1.52 14.73
C LEU A 383 3.61 2.95 14.40
N THR A 384 2.34 3.09 14.05
CA THR A 384 1.68 4.40 13.87
C THR A 384 1.36 5.04 15.22
N GLU A 385 1.28 6.37 15.28
CA GLU A 385 0.91 7.09 16.52
C GLU A 385 -0.47 6.64 17.03
N THR A 386 -1.43 6.42 16.13
CA THR A 386 -2.77 5.90 16.45
C THR A 386 -2.72 4.50 17.02
N ALA A 387 -1.98 3.57 16.39
CA ALA A 387 -1.85 2.20 16.88
C ALA A 387 -1.25 2.17 18.27
N VAL A 388 -0.15 2.89 18.48
CA VAL A 388 0.54 2.91 19.76
C VAL A 388 -0.32 3.56 20.84
N THR A 389 -0.99 4.67 20.53
CA THR A 389 -1.92 5.34 21.46
C THR A 389 -3.03 4.38 21.89
N ARG A 390 -3.60 3.63 20.95
CA ARG A 390 -4.61 2.62 21.23
C ARG A 390 -4.06 1.49 22.10
N LEU A 391 -2.88 0.96 21.77
CA LEU A 391 -2.21 -0.08 22.57
C LEU A 391 -1.94 0.38 24.00
N MET A 392 -1.52 1.64 24.21
CA MET A 392 -1.25 2.15 25.56
C MET A 392 -2.52 2.30 26.39
N LYS A 393 -3.64 2.68 25.78
CA LYS A 393 -4.94 2.86 26.46
C LYS A 393 -5.67 1.55 26.72
N ASP A 394 -5.68 0.64 25.74
CA ASP A 394 -6.53 -0.54 25.74
C ASP A 394 -5.88 -1.75 26.47
N LEU A 395 -4.54 -1.79 26.56
CA LEU A 395 -3.83 -2.85 27.30
C LEU A 395 -3.78 -2.54 28.79
N ASP A 396 -4.03 -3.54 29.62
CA ASP A 396 -3.83 -3.45 31.07
C ASP A 396 -2.34 -3.38 31.48
N SER A 397 -2.08 -3.26 32.79
CA SER A 397 -0.74 -3.25 33.39
C SER A 397 -0.32 -4.62 33.94
N THR A 398 -0.70 -5.71 33.27
CA THR A 398 -0.16 -7.03 33.59
C THR A 398 1.32 -7.11 33.20
N GLU A 399 2.13 -7.91 33.92
CA GLU A 399 3.58 -8.04 33.64
C GLU A 399 3.88 -8.35 32.15
N ARG A 400 3.03 -9.16 31.52
CA ARG A 400 3.14 -9.49 30.10
C ARG A 400 2.91 -8.25 29.21
N ASN A 401 1.88 -7.46 29.49
CA ASN A 401 1.52 -6.29 28.70
C ASN A 401 2.46 -5.12 28.97
N GLU A 402 2.99 -4.98 30.18
CA GLU A 402 4.06 -4.03 30.48
C GLU A 402 5.33 -4.35 29.67
N LYS A 403 5.75 -5.61 29.62
CA LYS A 403 6.87 -6.04 28.76
C LYS A 403 6.64 -5.69 27.29
N LEU A 404 5.41 -5.86 26.78
CA LEU A 404 5.04 -5.45 25.43
C LEU A 404 5.10 -3.93 25.24
N LYS A 405 4.48 -3.14 26.14
CA LYS A 405 4.49 -1.67 26.11
C LYS A 405 5.92 -1.13 26.10
N PHE A 406 6.79 -1.63 26.97
CA PHE A 406 8.20 -1.28 26.99
C PHE A 406 8.91 -1.59 25.69
N SER A 407 8.70 -2.81 25.17
CA SER A 407 9.34 -3.26 23.93
C SER A 407 8.93 -2.40 22.73
N ILE A 408 7.70 -1.87 22.72
CA ILE A 408 7.21 -0.92 21.72
C ILE A 408 7.83 0.46 21.92
N ILE A 409 7.79 1.03 23.13
CA ILE A 409 8.27 2.39 23.41
C ILE A 409 9.74 2.56 23.00
N VAL A 410 10.59 1.58 23.30
CA VAL A 410 12.02 1.60 22.96
C VAL A 410 12.27 1.66 21.45
N ARG A 411 11.32 1.22 20.63
CA ARG A 411 11.41 1.20 19.17
C ARG A 411 10.81 2.45 18.50
N LEU A 412 10.19 3.35 19.27
CA LEU A 412 9.57 4.55 18.72
C LEU A 412 10.60 5.66 18.47
N PRO A 413 10.41 6.49 17.42
CA PRO A 413 11.16 7.73 17.27
C PRO A 413 11.01 8.62 18.52
N PRO A 414 12.06 9.34 18.96
CA PRO A 414 12.06 10.07 20.23
C PRO A 414 10.88 11.01 20.44
N LEU A 415 10.47 11.74 19.39
CA LEU A 415 9.33 12.68 19.46
C LEU A 415 7.99 11.97 19.70
N ILE A 416 7.77 10.84 19.05
CA ILE A 416 6.54 10.03 19.22
C ILE A 416 6.60 9.33 20.57
N GLY A 417 7.75 8.74 20.92
CA GLY A 417 7.97 8.10 22.21
C GLY A 417 7.66 9.02 23.38
N GLN A 418 8.09 10.30 23.33
CA GLN A 418 7.79 11.28 24.38
C GLN A 418 6.30 11.57 24.52
N LYS A 419 5.56 11.75 23.42
CA LYS A 419 4.11 11.94 23.46
C LYS A 419 3.40 10.72 24.06
N ILE A 420 3.80 9.54 23.63
CA ILE A 420 3.20 8.28 24.06
C ILE A 420 3.49 7.98 25.54
N CYS A 421 4.70 8.27 26.03
CA CYS A 421 5.03 8.09 27.45
C CYS A 421 4.11 8.90 28.36
N ARG A 422 3.65 10.08 27.92
CA ARG A 422 2.69 10.90 28.68
C ARG A 422 1.30 10.28 28.80
N LEU A 423 0.95 9.35 27.92
CA LEU A 423 -0.34 8.67 27.93
C LEU A 423 -0.37 7.45 28.84
N TRP A 424 0.80 6.96 29.26
CA TRP A 424 0.91 5.77 30.09
C TRP A 424 1.32 6.15 31.51
N ASP A 425 0.36 6.12 32.43
CA ASP A 425 0.59 6.35 33.86
C ASP A 425 1.36 5.15 34.47
N HIS A 426 2.68 5.21 34.34
CA HIS A 426 3.60 4.20 34.82
C HIS A 426 4.88 4.87 35.38
N PRO A 427 5.46 4.38 36.48
CA PRO A 427 6.65 5.00 37.10
C PRO A 427 7.82 5.25 36.13
N MET A 428 8.02 4.35 35.16
CA MET A 428 9.03 4.53 34.11
C MET A 428 8.72 5.71 33.18
N SER A 429 7.45 5.91 32.81
CA SER A 429 7.03 7.07 32.02
C SER A 429 7.29 8.37 32.77
N SER A 430 6.90 8.42 34.05
CA SER A 430 7.18 9.58 34.92
C SER A 430 8.67 9.86 34.98
N ASN A 431 9.50 8.84 35.19
CA ASN A 431 10.96 8.98 35.21
C ASN A 431 11.52 9.56 33.90
N ILE A 432 11.08 9.05 32.74
CA ILE A 432 11.51 9.57 31.42
C ILE A 432 11.10 11.04 31.25
N ILE A 433 9.86 11.38 31.64
CA ILE A 433 9.35 12.76 31.57
C ILE A 433 10.17 13.69 32.47
N SER A 434 10.38 13.32 33.74
CA SER A 434 11.15 14.09 34.71
C SER A 434 12.60 14.31 34.25
N ARG A 435 13.26 13.26 33.72
CA ARG A 435 14.63 13.38 33.19
C ARG A 435 14.73 14.32 31.99
N ASN A 436 13.75 14.26 31.07
CA ASN A 436 13.72 15.15 29.91
C ASN A 436 13.47 16.61 30.31
N HIS A 437 12.60 16.82 31.29
CA HIS A 437 12.32 18.15 31.87
C HIS A 437 13.56 18.74 32.52
N VAL A 438 14.19 17.99 33.44
CA VAL A 438 15.46 18.35 34.08
C VAL A 438 16.55 18.63 33.05
N SER A 439 16.72 17.77 32.06
CA SER A 439 17.73 17.96 31.02
C SER A 439 17.53 19.27 30.27
N ARG A 440 16.28 19.69 30.03
CA ARG A 440 15.95 20.95 29.36
C ARG A 440 16.26 22.16 30.24
N LEU A 441 15.88 22.11 31.52
CA LEU A 441 16.17 23.18 32.47
C LEU A 441 17.68 23.38 32.67
N LEU A 442 18.43 22.29 32.74
CA LEU A 442 19.87 22.33 32.98
C LEU A 442 20.71 22.66 31.73
N GLN A 443 20.17 22.53 30.51
CA GLN A 443 20.91 22.78 29.26
C GLN A 443 21.48 24.21 29.17
N ASN A 444 20.77 25.19 29.71
CA ASN A 444 21.18 26.60 29.69
C ASN A 444 21.59 27.13 31.08
N TYR A 445 21.67 26.25 32.08
CA TYR A 445 21.96 26.65 33.45
C TYR A 445 23.43 27.07 33.59
N LYS A 446 23.65 28.35 33.89
CA LYS A 446 24.96 28.86 34.31
C LYS A 446 25.00 28.87 35.84
N LYS A 447 25.89 28.07 36.41
CA LYS A 447 26.06 27.94 37.86
C LYS A 447 26.34 29.32 38.47
N GLN A 448 25.35 29.89 39.14
CA GLN A 448 25.55 31.06 40.00
C GLN A 448 25.84 30.59 41.42
N PRO A 449 26.80 31.18 42.13
CA PRO A 449 27.05 30.84 43.53
C PRO A 449 25.85 31.25 44.38
N ARG A 450 25.10 30.27 44.86
CA ARG A 450 23.94 30.46 45.75
C ARG A 450 24.37 30.22 47.20
N ASN A 451 24.08 31.17 48.08
CA ASN A 451 24.24 30.99 49.53
C ASN A 451 23.09 30.10 50.02
N ALA A 452 23.37 28.85 50.37
CA ALA A 452 22.36 27.92 50.86
C ALA A 452 21.97 28.29 52.30
N MET A 453 20.87 29.04 52.45
CA MET A 453 20.14 29.11 53.72
C MET A 453 18.88 28.27 53.51
N VAL A 454 18.95 26.99 53.90
CA VAL A 454 17.82 26.06 53.86
C VAL A 454 16.86 26.47 54.98
N ASP A 455 15.75 27.10 54.63
CA ASP A 455 14.73 27.49 55.60
C ASP A 455 13.87 26.27 55.92
N LYS A 456 14.07 25.72 57.12
CA LYS A 456 13.44 24.49 57.58
C LYS A 456 11.96 24.72 57.87
N SER A 457 11.08 24.47 56.91
CA SER A 457 9.66 24.31 57.20
C SER A 457 8.94 23.36 56.24
N SER A 458 8.91 22.08 56.60
CA SER A 458 7.70 21.23 56.67
C SER A 458 8.09 19.74 56.67
N PHE A 459 7.32 18.94 57.40
CA PHE A 459 7.58 17.54 57.75
C PHE A 459 7.34 16.57 56.57
N SER A 460 8.11 16.67 55.49
CA SER A 460 8.25 15.60 54.50
C SER A 460 9.62 14.91 54.65
N ILE A 461 9.72 13.65 54.26
CA ILE A 461 10.91 12.80 54.42
C ILE A 461 12.15 13.55 53.89
N GLU A 462 13.08 13.93 54.78
CA GLU A 462 14.25 14.76 54.45
C GLU A 462 15.27 14.00 53.56
N PHE A 463 15.00 13.91 52.27
CA PHE A 463 16.02 13.59 51.27
C PHE A 463 16.81 14.86 50.92
N LEU A 464 17.74 15.26 51.80
CA LEU A 464 18.57 16.48 51.64
C LEU A 464 19.11 16.72 50.22
N PRO A 465 19.66 15.72 49.49
CA PRO A 465 20.09 15.92 48.10
C PRO A 465 18.94 16.19 47.12
N LEU A 466 17.78 15.56 47.33
CA LEU A 466 16.60 15.76 46.50
C LEU A 466 16.03 17.16 46.74
N ASN A 467 15.83 17.56 48.00
CA ASN A 467 15.27 18.87 48.36
C ASN A 467 16.12 20.01 47.78
N TYR A 468 17.44 19.93 47.91
CA TYR A 468 18.36 20.90 47.32
C TYR A 468 18.26 20.95 45.78
N PHE A 469 18.08 19.78 45.15
CA PHE A 469 17.92 19.70 43.71
C PHE A 469 16.59 20.30 43.24
N ILE A 470 15.48 20.02 43.94
CA ILE A 470 14.16 20.60 43.66
C ILE A 470 14.21 22.13 43.83
N GLU A 471 14.82 22.67 44.89
CA GLU A 471 15.00 24.12 45.08
C GLU A 471 15.75 24.81 43.92
N ILE A 472 16.72 24.11 43.30
CA ILE A 472 17.40 24.62 42.10
C ILE A 472 16.45 24.62 40.90
N LEU A 473 15.68 23.54 40.70
CA LEU A 473 14.75 23.46 39.57
C LEU A 473 13.65 24.53 39.68
N THR A 474 13.06 24.72 40.85
CA THR A 474 12.02 25.73 41.10
C THR A 474 12.52 27.16 40.85
N ASP A 475 13.79 27.44 41.18
CA ASP A 475 14.43 28.74 40.88
C ASP A 475 14.64 28.96 39.37
N ILE A 476 15.03 27.91 38.65
CA ILE A 476 15.16 27.98 37.19
C ILE A 476 13.78 28.16 36.54
N GLU A 477 12.76 27.44 36.99
CA GLU A 477 11.39 27.55 36.47
C GLU A 477 10.80 28.96 36.67
N SER A 478 10.92 29.50 37.90
CA SER A 478 10.44 30.84 38.24
C SER A 478 11.20 31.97 37.51
N SER A 479 12.49 31.80 37.22
CA SER A 479 13.27 32.76 36.43
C SER A 479 13.05 32.65 34.91
N SER A 480 12.58 31.50 34.43
CA SER A 480 12.38 31.21 33.00
C SER A 480 10.98 31.51 32.47
N GLN A 481 10.06 31.95 33.34
CA GLN A 481 8.63 32.12 33.04
C GLN A 481 8.31 33.16 31.94
N ALA A 482 9.30 33.93 31.48
CA ALA A 482 9.19 34.85 30.34
C ALA A 482 9.42 34.22 28.95
N LEU A 483 9.90 32.96 28.85
CA LEU A 483 10.24 32.28 27.59
C LEU A 483 9.28 31.14 27.19
N TYR A 484 8.29 30.82 28.01
CA TYR A 484 7.44 29.62 27.90
C TYR A 484 6.03 29.85 27.30
N THR A 485 5.85 30.84 26.42
CA THR A 485 4.54 31.13 25.77
C THR A 485 4.34 30.48 24.40
N PHE A 486 5.14 29.48 24.00
CA PHE A 486 4.90 28.73 22.77
C PHE A 486 4.82 27.22 23.02
N GLU A 487 3.65 26.66 22.63
CA GLU A 487 3.24 25.26 22.54
C GLU A 487 2.72 24.60 23.83
N GLY A 488 1.40 24.42 23.87
CA GLY A 488 0.63 23.85 24.97
C GLY A 488 1.11 22.47 25.42
N HIS A 489 1.72 22.43 26.59
CA HIS A 489 2.08 21.22 27.31
C HIS A 489 1.56 21.32 28.74
N ASP A 490 0.84 20.29 29.18
CA ASP A 490 0.33 20.13 30.54
C ASP A 490 1.45 20.21 31.60
N ASN A 491 1.05 20.64 32.80
CA ASN A 491 1.82 20.90 34.03
C ASN A 491 2.90 19.84 34.35
N VAL A 492 4.15 20.05 33.93
CA VAL A 492 5.33 19.33 34.45
C VAL A 492 6.23 20.38 35.10
N ASP A 493 6.34 20.31 36.42
CA ASP A 493 7.09 21.23 37.28
C ASP A 493 8.06 20.49 38.21
N ALA A 494 8.79 21.23 39.04
CA ALA A 494 9.71 20.65 40.01
C ALA A 494 9.01 19.72 41.02
N GLU A 495 7.74 19.96 41.36
CA GLU A 495 6.93 19.12 42.25
C GLU A 495 6.67 17.74 41.63
N PHE A 496 6.31 17.69 40.34
CA PHE A 496 6.19 16.43 39.60
C PHE A 496 7.51 15.64 39.57
N VAL A 497 8.66 16.31 39.46
CA VAL A 497 9.99 15.66 39.50
C VAL A 497 10.25 15.05 40.88
N GLU A 498 9.88 15.75 41.95
CA GLU A 498 10.00 15.26 43.32
C GLU A 498 9.14 14.00 43.54
N GLU A 499 7.86 14.06 43.16
CA GLU A 499 6.93 12.94 43.29
C GLU A 499 7.41 11.70 42.52
N ALA A 500 7.88 11.89 41.27
CA ALA A 500 8.40 10.82 40.45
C ALA A 500 9.67 10.18 41.06
N ALA A 501 10.57 10.99 41.63
CA ALA A 501 11.79 10.52 42.27
C ALA A 501 11.50 9.73 43.55
N LEU A 502 10.57 10.22 44.38
CA LEU A 502 10.13 9.53 45.60
C LEU A 502 9.44 8.21 45.25
N LYS A 503 8.47 8.20 44.33
CA LYS A 503 7.77 6.99 43.88
C LYS A 503 8.72 5.92 43.33
N HIS A 504 9.73 6.33 42.57
CA HIS A 504 10.76 5.42 42.06
C HIS A 504 11.64 4.84 43.17
N THR A 505 12.02 5.66 44.15
CA THR A 505 12.84 5.24 45.30
C THR A 505 12.06 4.27 46.19
N THR A 506 10.80 4.56 46.49
CA THR A 506 9.90 3.68 47.24
C THR A 506 9.74 2.31 46.56
N MET A 507 9.56 2.30 45.23
CA MET A 507 9.49 1.07 44.44
C MET A 507 10.79 0.23 44.53
N LEU A 508 11.97 0.86 44.43
CA LEU A 508 13.26 0.16 44.55
C LEU A 508 13.49 -0.41 45.96
N LEU A 509 12.95 0.25 46.98
CA LEU A 509 13.06 -0.17 48.38
C LEU A 509 11.98 -1.19 48.77
N GLY A 510 10.99 -1.45 47.91
CA GLY A 510 9.87 -2.37 48.18
C GLY A 510 8.94 -1.90 49.31
N LEU A 511 8.83 -0.57 49.49
CA LEU A 511 8.10 0.10 50.57
C LEU A 511 6.66 0.47 50.19
#